data_AF-A0A1H5XGR8-F1
#
_entry.id   AF-A0A1H5XGR8-F1
#
_cell.length_a   1.000
_cell.length_b   1.000
_cell.length_c   1.000
_cell.angle_alpha   90.00
_cell.angle_beta   90.00
_cell.angle_gamma   90.00
#
_symmetry.space_group_name_H-M   'P 1'
#
loop_
_entity.id
_entity.type
_entity.pdbx_description
1 polymer ?
#
loop_
_entity_poly.entity_id
_entity_poly.type
_entity_poly.pdbx_seq_one_letter_code
_entity_poly.pdbx_strand_id
1 'polypeptide(L)'
;MAKVVATVQLFTDEGKPASGHTLKLEAFNLERNAWLAVASGKTDAKGNIQMTAGVVSGALAPSLRLVEAGNPAPRVLAHGGLMSYVPRSQLLYLDFGKVERLEETAHALQHTQTRFAQNGETVAGAAAVPAQTSRLTLNRVAIANPQLFTGVNLAAEVDPKITATPLIQAELLKNKELQVLKARELELNADLMDKTRENTLYVEQIATADKRIALLERDLASIQVERQTLNRELELIKARTKQPAEIEGMLLGLGSKLDASRKQMQKQQLPYRIGNIKVDLHGALTADGKSLVFGEGGVISTELINEETAGEEVKVPVPAIQGLTESAARRVLRSVGLRMSVAHQQLKPGQGVPGQAIGQHPAAGGALPHGSEVMVVFGEGSGDSV
;
A
#
# COMPACT_ATOMS: atom_id res chain seq x y z
N MET A 1 -0.94 29.44 -13.98
CA MET A 1 -1.74 29.07 -12.77
C MET A 1 -1.54 27.58 -12.58
N ALA A 2 -0.85 27.17 -11.52
CA ALA A 2 -0.66 25.75 -11.24
C ALA A 2 -2.01 25.05 -10.98
N LYS A 3 -2.21 23.83 -11.48
CA LYS A 3 -3.41 23.03 -11.19
C LYS A 3 -3.01 21.72 -10.57
N VAL A 4 -3.87 21.20 -9.71
CA VAL A 4 -3.72 19.85 -9.15
C VAL A 4 -4.68 18.93 -9.87
N VAL A 5 -4.19 17.79 -10.34
CA VAL A 5 -4.98 16.73 -10.94
C VAL A 5 -4.85 15.49 -10.06
N ALA A 6 -5.93 15.11 -9.39
CA ALA A 6 -5.98 13.94 -8.54
C ALA A 6 -6.70 12.78 -9.23
N THR A 7 -6.13 11.58 -9.17
CA THR A 7 -6.72 10.34 -9.71
C THR A 7 -6.88 9.30 -8.61
N VAL A 8 -7.99 8.57 -8.65
CA VAL A 8 -8.24 7.42 -7.75
C VAL A 8 -9.20 6.44 -8.41
N GLN A 9 -9.02 5.15 -8.09
CA GLN A 9 -9.95 4.08 -8.41
C GLN A 9 -10.52 3.47 -7.12
N LEU A 10 -11.84 3.56 -6.96
CA LEU A 10 -12.54 3.11 -5.76
C LEU A 10 -13.17 1.72 -5.97
N PHE A 11 -12.97 0.83 -4.99
CA PHE A 11 -13.55 -0.51 -4.94
C PHE A 11 -14.44 -0.68 -3.71
N THR A 12 -15.46 -1.52 -3.82
CA THR A 12 -16.24 -2.01 -2.67
C THR A 12 -15.47 -3.11 -1.94
N ASP A 13 -15.90 -3.45 -0.73
CA ASP A 13 -15.48 -4.62 0.05
C ASP A 13 -15.61 -5.97 -0.71
N GLU A 14 -16.55 -6.06 -1.67
CA GLU A 14 -16.67 -7.19 -2.59
C GLU A 14 -15.65 -7.18 -3.76
N GLY A 15 -14.71 -6.24 -3.79
CA GLY A 15 -13.73 -6.08 -4.87
C GLY A 15 -14.32 -5.58 -6.20
N LYS A 16 -15.58 -5.11 -6.20
CA LYS A 16 -16.25 -4.54 -7.38
C LYS A 16 -15.98 -3.04 -7.49
N PRO A 17 -16.05 -2.45 -8.70
CA PRO A 17 -15.91 -1.01 -8.85
C PRO A 17 -17.04 -0.25 -8.12
N ALA A 18 -16.68 0.72 -7.28
CA ALA A 18 -17.63 1.51 -6.52
C ALA A 18 -18.08 2.75 -7.33
N SER A 19 -19.17 2.63 -8.08
CA SER A 19 -19.70 3.69 -8.96
C SER A 19 -20.69 4.64 -8.27
N GLY A 20 -20.67 5.92 -8.62
CA GLY A 20 -21.65 6.92 -8.15
C GLY A 20 -21.35 7.54 -6.78
N HIS A 21 -20.23 7.19 -6.15
CA HIS A 21 -19.81 7.72 -4.86
C HIS A 21 -19.24 9.13 -5.00
N THR A 22 -19.62 10.03 -4.08
CA THR A 22 -19.14 11.42 -4.10
C THR A 22 -17.90 11.57 -3.25
N LEU A 23 -16.77 11.85 -3.90
CA LEU A 23 -15.48 12.07 -3.24
C LEU A 23 -15.11 13.55 -3.22
N LYS A 24 -14.43 13.96 -2.16
CA LYS A 24 -13.88 15.29 -1.97
C LYS A 24 -12.36 15.19 -1.78
N LEU A 25 -11.64 16.05 -2.47
CA LEU A 25 -10.22 16.29 -2.25
C LEU A 25 -10.13 17.48 -1.30
N GLU A 26 -9.50 17.29 -0.16
CA GLU A 26 -9.32 18.34 0.84
C GLU A 26 -7.84 18.68 1.01
N ALA A 27 -7.55 19.97 1.21
CA ALA A 27 -6.23 20.49 1.54
C ALA A 27 -6.29 21.12 2.93
N PHE A 28 -5.23 20.97 3.71
CA PHE A 28 -5.19 21.57 5.04
C PHE A 28 -4.86 23.07 4.92
N ASN A 29 -5.66 23.93 5.54
CA ASN A 29 -5.43 25.37 5.57
C ASN A 29 -4.73 25.77 6.87
N LEU A 30 -3.53 26.35 6.74
CA LEU A 30 -2.67 26.79 7.84
C LEU A 30 -3.26 27.98 8.60
N GLU A 31 -3.99 28.89 7.94
CA GLU A 31 -4.59 30.06 8.58
C GLU A 31 -5.84 29.68 9.37
N ARG A 32 -6.67 28.79 8.80
CA ARG A 32 -7.93 28.35 9.42
C ARG A 32 -7.73 27.16 10.36
N ASN A 33 -6.54 26.57 10.38
CA ASN A 33 -6.21 25.34 11.09
C ASN A 33 -7.26 24.23 10.83
N ALA A 34 -7.70 24.12 9.57
CA ALA A 34 -8.84 23.29 9.18
C ALA A 34 -8.70 22.75 7.75
N TRP A 35 -9.30 21.59 7.50
CA TRP A 35 -9.37 21.00 6.17
C TRP A 35 -10.44 21.69 5.31
N LEU A 36 -10.09 22.05 4.08
CA LEU A 36 -10.99 22.68 3.12
C LEU A 36 -11.09 21.84 1.85
N ALA A 37 -12.31 21.64 1.35
CA ALA A 37 -12.53 20.99 0.07
C ALA A 37 -12.02 21.86 -1.09
N VAL A 38 -11.06 21.34 -1.85
CA VAL A 38 -10.46 22.00 -3.01
C VAL A 38 -10.99 21.46 -4.34
N ALA A 39 -11.55 20.25 -4.35
CA ALA A 39 -12.32 19.70 -5.46
C ALA A 39 -13.32 18.64 -4.96
N SER A 40 -14.35 18.36 -5.76
CA SER A 40 -15.29 17.28 -5.53
C SER A 40 -15.72 16.64 -6.85
N GLY A 41 -16.07 15.36 -6.85
CA GLY A 41 -16.66 14.71 -8.01
C GLY A 41 -17.27 13.35 -7.66
N LYS A 42 -17.84 12.68 -8.67
CA LYS A 42 -18.43 11.34 -8.53
C LYS A 42 -17.63 10.29 -9.29
N THR A 43 -17.56 9.08 -8.76
CA THR A 43 -16.93 7.94 -9.44
C THR A 43 -17.77 7.47 -10.64
N ASP A 44 -17.08 7.08 -11.71
CA ASP A 44 -17.69 6.52 -12.93
C ASP A 44 -18.14 5.05 -12.74
N ALA A 45 -18.70 4.44 -13.79
CA ALA A 45 -19.14 3.04 -13.77
C ALA A 45 -18.00 2.02 -13.50
N LYS A 46 -16.74 2.43 -13.64
CA LYS A 46 -15.53 1.64 -13.36
C LYS A 46 -14.86 2.04 -12.04
N GLY A 47 -15.53 2.85 -11.22
CA GLY A 47 -15.02 3.33 -9.93
C GLY A 47 -13.92 4.38 -10.05
N ASN A 48 -13.61 4.87 -11.24
CA ASN A 48 -12.56 5.86 -11.44
C ASN A 48 -13.10 7.28 -11.26
N ILE A 49 -12.23 8.17 -10.79
CA ILE A 49 -12.51 9.60 -10.74
C ILE A 49 -11.21 10.38 -10.93
N GLN A 50 -11.30 11.44 -11.72
CA GLN A 50 -10.27 12.44 -11.87
C GLN A 50 -10.83 13.79 -11.40
N MET A 51 -10.12 14.42 -10.47
CA MET A 51 -10.52 15.69 -9.86
C MET A 51 -9.48 16.75 -10.19
N THR A 52 -9.91 17.91 -10.65
CA THR A 52 -9.00 19.03 -10.95
C THR A 52 -9.28 20.19 -10.00
N ALA A 53 -8.25 20.67 -9.30
CA ALA A 53 -8.31 21.81 -8.39
C ALA A 53 -7.37 22.94 -8.84
N GLY A 54 -7.74 24.18 -8.51
CA GLY A 54 -6.88 25.36 -8.71
C GLY A 54 -5.71 25.41 -7.71
N VAL A 55 -4.77 26.34 -7.96
CA VAL A 55 -3.51 26.50 -7.20
C VAL A 55 -3.72 26.42 -5.69
N VAL A 56 -2.99 25.50 -5.07
CA VAL A 56 -2.69 25.45 -3.63
C VAL A 56 -1.72 26.60 -3.32
N SER A 57 -2.20 27.79 -2.96
CA SER A 57 -1.32 28.94 -2.67
C SER A 57 -1.24 29.26 -1.18
N GLY A 58 -0.03 29.61 -0.74
CA GLY A 58 0.36 30.37 0.48
C GLY A 58 -0.15 29.86 1.84
N ALA A 59 -1.47 29.83 2.00
CA ALA A 59 -2.18 29.48 3.23
C ALA A 59 -2.55 27.99 3.31
N LEU A 60 -2.40 27.21 2.24
CA LEU A 60 -2.68 25.77 2.23
C LEU A 60 -1.38 24.97 2.43
N ALA A 61 -1.38 24.07 3.40
CA ALA A 61 -0.29 23.12 3.64
C ALA A 61 -0.15 22.14 2.46
N PRO A 62 1.03 21.51 2.28
CA PRO A 62 1.25 20.50 1.24
C PRO A 62 0.49 19.19 1.49
N SER A 63 -0.27 19.07 2.57
CA SER A 63 -1.06 17.88 2.88
C SER A 63 -2.40 17.89 2.12
N LEU A 64 -2.64 16.80 1.39
CA LEU A 64 -3.88 16.54 0.68
C LEU A 64 -4.47 15.23 1.19
N ARG A 65 -5.80 15.14 1.22
CA ARG A 65 -6.50 13.91 1.59
C ARG A 65 -7.75 13.70 0.75
N LEU A 66 -8.15 12.44 0.64
CA LEU A 66 -9.35 12.00 -0.04
C LEU A 66 -10.42 11.61 0.99
N VAL A 67 -11.60 12.19 0.86
CA VAL A 67 -12.67 12.08 1.85
C VAL A 67 -14.01 11.76 1.17
N GLU A 68 -14.80 10.89 1.79
CA GLU A 68 -16.20 10.62 1.47
C GLU A 68 -17.11 11.24 2.54
N ALA A 69 -18.32 11.66 2.16
CA ALA A 69 -19.32 12.06 3.15
C ALA A 69 -19.73 10.85 4.01
N GLY A 70 -19.70 11.00 5.33
CA GLY A 70 -20.06 9.96 6.30
C GLY A 70 -20.90 10.53 7.43
N ASN A 71 -21.70 9.67 8.07
CA ASN A 71 -22.51 9.99 9.25
C ASN A 71 -21.97 9.17 10.43
N PRO A 72 -21.54 9.74 11.57
CA PRO A 72 -21.67 11.15 11.99
C PRO A 72 -20.55 12.10 11.55
N ALA A 73 -19.46 11.60 10.96
CA ALA A 73 -18.32 12.40 10.52
C ALA A 73 -17.85 12.00 9.11
N PRO A 74 -17.24 12.93 8.35
CA PRO A 74 -16.65 12.62 7.05
C PRO A 74 -15.56 11.54 7.20
N ARG A 75 -15.56 10.62 6.25
CA ARG A 75 -14.68 9.45 6.26
C ARG A 75 -13.45 9.72 5.42
N VAL A 76 -12.27 9.61 6.01
CA VAL A 76 -11.02 9.69 5.25
C VAL A 76 -10.73 8.34 4.61
N LEU A 77 -10.69 8.34 3.28
CA LEU A 77 -10.39 7.14 2.48
C LEU A 77 -8.88 6.96 2.26
N ALA A 78 -8.15 8.06 2.10
CA ALA A 78 -6.70 8.04 1.94
C ALA A 78 -6.08 9.37 2.38
N HIS A 79 -4.92 9.29 3.02
CA HIS A 79 -4.08 10.43 3.36
C HIS A 79 -2.92 10.50 2.37
N GLY A 80 -2.78 11.62 1.66
CA GLY A 80 -1.74 11.80 0.64
C GLY A 80 -1.90 10.89 -0.58
N GLY A 81 -1.00 11.04 -1.54
CA GLY A 81 -0.91 10.24 -2.76
C GLY A 81 0.45 10.42 -3.42
N LEU A 82 0.77 9.62 -4.44
CA LEU A 82 2.00 9.76 -5.21
C LEU A 82 1.95 11.07 -6.01
N MET A 83 2.98 11.89 -5.85
CA MET A 83 3.03 13.24 -6.45
C MET A 83 4.02 13.29 -7.60
N SER A 84 3.61 13.89 -8.72
CA SER A 84 4.48 14.20 -9.85
C SER A 84 4.18 15.59 -10.36
N TYR A 85 5.18 16.48 -10.36
CA TYR A 85 5.01 17.85 -10.82
C TYR A 85 5.64 18.03 -12.20
N VAL A 86 4.88 18.60 -13.14
CA VAL A 86 5.34 18.95 -14.49
C VAL A 86 5.55 20.47 -14.56
N PRO A 87 6.81 20.96 -14.55
CA PRO A 87 7.09 22.40 -14.48
C PRO A 87 6.57 23.19 -15.68
N ARG A 88 6.61 22.61 -16.89
CA ARG A 88 6.21 23.28 -18.14
C ARG A 88 4.71 23.62 -18.18
N SER A 89 3.87 22.74 -17.66
CA SER A 89 2.41 22.93 -17.60
C SER A 89 1.93 23.42 -16.24
N GLN A 90 2.84 23.54 -15.27
CA GLN A 90 2.53 23.83 -13.86
C GLN A 90 1.48 22.86 -13.28
N LEU A 91 1.48 21.61 -13.72
CA LEU A 91 0.52 20.60 -13.26
C LEU A 91 1.14 19.70 -12.20
N LEU A 92 0.48 19.61 -11.06
CA LEU A 92 0.77 18.63 -10.03
C LEU A 92 -0.20 17.46 -10.18
N TYR A 93 0.32 16.30 -10.60
CA TYR A 93 -0.39 15.04 -10.58
C TYR A 93 -0.32 14.43 -9.19
N LEU A 94 -1.45 13.93 -8.71
CA LEU A 94 -1.60 13.23 -7.46
C LEU A 94 -2.34 11.91 -7.73
N ASP A 95 -1.70 10.79 -7.47
CA ASP A 95 -2.34 9.47 -7.63
C ASP A 95 -2.51 8.79 -6.28
N PHE A 96 -3.76 8.52 -5.91
CA PHE A 96 -4.10 7.75 -4.71
C PHE A 96 -4.12 6.24 -4.98
N GLY A 97 -4.04 5.83 -6.25
CA GLY A 97 -4.08 4.43 -6.65
C GLY A 97 -5.44 3.78 -6.45
N LYS A 98 -5.42 2.48 -6.11
CA LYS A 98 -6.62 1.68 -5.85
C LYS A 98 -6.97 1.74 -4.37
N VAL A 99 -8.15 2.27 -4.06
CA VAL A 99 -8.63 2.43 -2.69
C VAL A 99 -9.83 1.52 -2.47
N GLU A 100 -9.77 0.68 -1.45
CA GLU A 100 -10.85 -0.20 -1.04
C GLU A 100 -11.73 0.47 0.02
N ARG A 101 -13.05 0.47 -0.19
CA ARG A 101 -14.05 1.01 0.73
C ARG A 101 -14.47 -0.08 1.71
N LEU A 102 -13.84 -0.08 2.88
CA LEU A 102 -14.14 -1.01 3.97
C LEU A 102 -15.39 -0.50 4.76
N GLU A 103 -16.53 -1.19 4.58
CA GLU A 103 -17.86 -1.02 5.23
C GLU A 103 -18.46 0.40 5.26
N GLU A 104 -19.64 0.63 5.86
CA GLU A 104 -20.31 1.95 5.96
C GLU A 104 -20.06 2.66 7.32
N THR A 105 -19.50 1.95 8.29
CA THR A 105 -19.12 2.46 9.61
C THR A 105 -17.75 3.15 9.58
N ALA A 106 -17.69 4.42 9.99
CA ALA A 106 -16.43 5.17 10.09
C ALA A 106 -15.91 5.13 11.55
N HIS A 107 -14.65 4.73 11.76
CA HIS A 107 -14.06 4.63 13.11
C HIS A 107 -13.14 5.81 13.40
N ALA A 108 -13.18 6.37 14.61
CA ALA A 108 -12.31 7.47 15.02
C ALA A 108 -10.83 7.06 14.96
N LEU A 109 -10.01 7.88 14.30
CA LEU A 109 -8.57 7.64 14.19
C LEU A 109 -7.90 7.87 15.54
N GLN A 110 -7.18 6.87 16.04
CA GLN A 110 -6.37 7.02 17.25
C GLN A 110 -5.01 7.63 16.89
N HIS A 111 -4.76 8.85 17.36
CA HIS A 111 -3.48 9.51 17.15
C HIS A 111 -2.46 9.14 18.23
N THR A 112 -1.20 8.94 17.83
CA THR A 112 -0.09 8.67 18.76
C THR A 112 0.37 9.91 19.54
N GLN A 113 -0.04 11.11 19.11
CA GLN A 113 0.30 12.36 19.77
C GLN A 113 -0.95 13.16 20.12
N THR A 114 -1.00 13.68 21.36
CA THR A 114 -2.13 14.45 21.90
C THR A 114 -2.40 15.75 21.13
N ARG A 115 -1.41 16.29 20.42
CA ARG A 115 -1.60 17.48 19.56
C ARG A 115 -2.60 17.26 18.42
N PHE A 116 -2.89 16.01 18.07
CA PHE A 116 -3.89 15.64 17.08
C PHE A 116 -5.17 15.08 17.72
N ALA A 117 -5.27 15.02 19.06
CA ALA A 117 -6.42 14.45 19.75
C ALA A 117 -7.72 15.28 19.59
N GLN A 118 -7.61 16.54 19.15
CA GLN A 118 -8.78 17.37 18.80
C GLN A 118 -9.30 17.10 17.38
N ASN A 119 -8.57 16.35 16.56
CA ASN A 119 -9.00 16.00 15.21
C ASN A 119 -10.00 14.83 15.31
N GLY A 120 -11.28 15.11 15.10
CA GLY A 120 -12.36 14.10 15.05
C GLY A 120 -12.34 13.28 13.75
N GLU A 121 -11.15 12.91 13.27
CA GLU A 121 -10.96 12.21 12.01
C GLU A 121 -11.42 10.76 12.13
N THR A 122 -11.99 10.23 11.03
CA THR A 122 -12.37 8.82 10.96
C THR A 122 -11.71 8.15 9.76
N VAL A 123 -11.33 6.87 9.93
CA VAL A 123 -10.71 6.06 8.88
C VAL A 123 -11.52 4.78 8.66
N ALA A 124 -11.62 4.36 7.41
CA ALA A 124 -12.15 3.06 7.03
C ALA A 124 -11.08 1.98 7.27
N GLY A 125 -11.43 0.90 7.99
CA GLY A 125 -10.56 -0.29 8.13
C GLY A 125 -9.58 -0.33 9.32
N ALA A 126 -9.66 0.60 10.27
CA ALA A 126 -8.90 0.48 11.52
C ALA A 126 -9.65 -0.38 12.54
N ALA A 127 -9.01 -1.43 13.07
CA ALA A 127 -9.56 -2.23 14.15
C ALA A 127 -9.79 -1.36 15.40
N ALA A 128 -10.97 -1.47 16.01
CA ALA A 128 -11.29 -0.80 17.26
C ALA A 128 -10.40 -1.34 18.39
N VAL A 129 -9.31 -0.65 18.72
CA VAL A 129 -8.56 -0.93 19.95
C VAL A 129 -9.27 -0.22 21.10
N PRO A 130 -9.76 -0.93 22.13
CA PRO A 130 -10.44 -0.30 23.26
C PRO A 130 -9.48 0.67 23.96
N ALA A 131 -9.90 1.93 24.07
CA ALA A 131 -9.12 2.98 24.71
C ALA A 131 -8.92 2.67 26.19
N GLN A 132 -7.73 2.20 26.58
CA GLN A 132 -7.31 2.23 27.97
C GLN A 132 -6.99 3.69 28.34
N THR A 133 -7.93 4.32 29.03
CA THR A 133 -7.74 5.63 29.66
C THR A 133 -6.70 5.53 30.77
N SER A 134 -5.43 5.76 30.45
CA SER A 134 -4.39 6.01 31.45
C SER A 134 -4.38 7.49 31.84
N ARG A 135 -5.21 7.83 32.83
CA ARG A 135 -5.16 9.09 33.58
C ARG A 135 -3.83 9.15 34.35
N LEU A 136 -2.80 9.79 33.83
CA LEU A 136 -1.59 10.14 34.61
C LEU A 136 -0.72 11.17 33.86
N THR A 137 -1.17 12.43 33.80
CA THR A 137 -0.30 13.57 33.47
C THR A 137 -0.83 14.87 34.09
N LEU A 138 -0.77 14.93 35.42
CA LEU A 138 -0.77 16.19 36.18
C LEU A 138 0.35 16.08 37.21
N ASN A 139 1.55 16.51 36.82
CA ASN A 139 2.65 17.02 37.68
C ASN A 139 4.02 16.81 37.02
N ARG A 140 4.34 17.58 35.97
CA ARG A 140 5.73 17.90 35.60
C ARG A 140 5.80 19.25 34.87
N VAL A 141 5.33 20.32 35.53
CA VAL A 141 5.60 21.72 35.09
C VAL A 141 5.96 22.61 36.31
N ALA A 142 6.48 22.01 37.38
CA ALA A 142 7.12 22.76 38.45
C ALA A 142 8.50 22.15 38.66
N ILE A 143 9.51 22.99 38.86
CA ILE A 143 10.95 22.69 38.92
C ILE A 143 11.64 22.75 37.53
N ALA A 144 11.60 23.94 36.91
CA ALA A 144 12.68 24.42 36.07
C ALA A 144 13.06 25.84 36.54
N ASN A 145 14.22 25.91 37.20
CA ASN A 145 14.99 27.07 37.67
C ASN A 145 14.49 28.50 37.29
N PRO A 146 14.09 29.33 38.28
CA PRO A 146 13.89 30.77 38.09
C PRO A 146 15.11 31.56 38.58
N GLN A 147 16.30 31.33 38.03
CA GLN A 147 17.49 32.11 38.36
C GLN A 147 18.37 32.26 37.12
N LEU A 148 17.94 33.12 36.20
CA LEU A 148 18.80 33.77 35.22
C LEU A 148 18.02 35.00 34.71
N PHE A 149 18.63 36.17 34.89
CA PHE A 149 18.17 37.52 34.52
C PHE A 149 17.18 38.21 35.48
N THR A 150 17.73 38.96 36.45
CA THR A 150 17.50 40.42 36.54
C THR A 150 18.44 41.06 37.57
N GLY A 151 19.26 42.00 37.09
CA GLY A 151 19.43 43.32 37.72
C GLY A 151 20.19 43.40 39.04
N VAL A 152 21.48 43.71 38.95
CA VAL A 152 22.25 44.32 40.03
C VAL A 152 21.61 45.67 40.41
N ASN A 153 20.98 45.73 41.57
CA ASN A 153 20.61 47.00 42.22
C ASN A 153 21.86 47.58 42.91
N LEU A 154 22.47 48.60 42.30
CA LEU A 154 23.31 49.56 43.02
C LEU A 154 22.50 50.84 43.22
N ALA A 155 21.92 50.98 44.40
CA ALA A 155 21.50 52.27 44.93
C ALA A 155 22.12 52.40 46.32
N ALA A 156 23.24 53.11 46.38
CA ALA A 156 23.81 53.62 47.63
C ALA A 156 24.17 55.09 47.40
N GLU A 157 23.50 55.92 48.21
CA GLU A 157 23.79 57.29 48.64
C GLU A 157 24.87 58.10 47.89
N VAL A 158 24.46 59.26 47.38
CA VAL A 158 25.34 60.36 46.97
C VAL A 158 25.70 61.19 48.19
N ASP A 159 27.00 61.34 48.46
CA ASP A 159 27.54 62.43 49.27
C ASP A 159 28.65 63.13 48.44
N PRO A 160 28.64 64.47 48.24
CA PRO A 160 29.42 65.10 47.19
C PRO A 160 30.71 65.73 47.74
N LYS A 161 31.88 65.14 47.42
CA LYS A 161 33.14 65.88 47.20
C LYS A 161 34.29 64.92 46.86
N ILE A 162 34.56 64.72 45.56
CA ILE A 162 35.91 64.40 45.10
C ILE A 162 36.15 65.16 43.80
N THR A 163 36.99 66.20 43.88
CA THR A 163 37.56 66.88 42.73
C THR A 163 38.51 65.90 42.03
N ALA A 164 38.08 65.30 40.92
CA ALA A 164 38.90 64.38 40.16
C ALA A 164 40.01 65.14 39.40
N THR A 165 41.25 64.98 39.85
CA THR A 165 42.47 65.33 39.11
C THR A 165 42.59 64.44 37.86
N PRO A 166 43.17 64.93 36.74
CA PRO A 166 43.17 64.25 35.44
C PRO A 166 43.91 62.90 35.40
N LEU A 167 44.71 62.56 36.41
CA LEU A 167 45.48 61.31 36.52
C LEU A 167 44.59 60.08 36.82
N ILE A 168 43.58 60.24 37.69
CA ILE A 168 42.70 59.13 38.11
C ILE A 168 41.74 58.73 36.97
N GLN A 169 41.32 59.71 36.16
CA GLN A 169 40.48 59.46 34.98
C GLN A 169 41.21 58.60 33.93
N ALA A 170 42.51 58.84 33.74
CA ALA A 170 43.34 58.16 32.75
C ALA A 170 43.63 56.70 33.12
N GLU A 171 43.93 56.40 34.40
CA GLU A 171 44.13 55.02 34.86
C GLU A 171 42.85 54.17 34.79
N LEU A 172 41.69 54.78 35.05
CA LEU A 172 40.39 54.09 34.97
C LEU A 172 40.01 53.73 33.52
N LEU A 173 40.30 54.63 32.57
CA LEU A 173 40.12 54.39 31.13
C LEU A 173 41.03 53.27 30.63
N LYS A 174 42.31 53.29 31.03
CA LYS A 174 43.30 52.27 30.66
C LYS A 174 42.93 50.87 31.19
N ASN A 175 42.38 50.80 32.41
CA ASN A 175 41.88 49.54 32.97
C ASN A 175 40.61 49.04 32.26
N LYS A 176 39.70 49.93 31.84
CA LYS A 176 38.52 49.54 31.05
C LYS A 176 38.91 48.99 29.68
N GLU A 177 39.83 49.64 28.96
CA GLU A 177 40.34 49.15 27.67
C GLU A 177 40.99 47.77 27.80
N LEU A 178 41.78 47.56 28.85
CA LEU A 178 42.39 46.26 29.13
C LEU A 178 41.34 45.16 29.38
N GLN A 179 40.26 45.46 30.11
CA GLN A 179 39.17 44.52 30.34
C GLN A 179 38.41 44.18 29.06
N VAL A 180 38.14 45.17 28.20
CA VAL A 180 37.50 44.96 26.89
C VAL A 180 38.37 44.09 25.98
N LEU A 181 39.69 44.32 25.95
CA LEU A 181 40.63 43.50 25.18
C LEU A 181 40.68 42.05 25.67
N LYS A 182 40.72 41.82 26.99
CA LYS A 182 40.66 40.47 27.56
C LYS A 182 39.34 39.76 27.26
N ALA A 183 38.21 40.49 27.32
CA ALA A 183 36.92 39.93 26.95
C ALA A 183 36.88 39.52 25.47
N ARG A 184 37.45 40.35 24.58
CA ARG A 184 37.56 40.06 23.15
C ARG A 184 38.48 38.87 22.86
N GLU A 185 39.58 38.73 23.60
CA GLU A 185 40.49 37.58 23.48
C GLU A 185 39.80 36.28 23.91
N LEU A 186 39.02 36.32 24.99
CA LEU A 186 38.22 35.18 25.45
C LEU A 186 37.17 34.78 24.40
N GLU A 187 36.47 35.76 23.83
CA GLU A 187 35.47 35.54 22.77
C GLU A 187 36.11 34.96 21.51
N LEU A 188 37.28 35.48 21.09
CA LEU A 188 38.02 34.96 19.95
C LEU A 188 38.48 33.51 20.19
N ASN A 189 38.94 33.19 21.39
CA ASN A 189 39.32 31.82 21.74
C ASN A 189 38.11 30.86 21.75
N ALA A 190 36.93 31.34 22.16
CA ALA A 190 35.70 30.56 22.07
C ALA A 190 35.31 30.29 20.60
N ASP A 191 35.35 31.31 19.73
CA ASP A 191 35.09 31.17 18.29
C ASP A 191 36.08 30.21 17.60
N LEU A 192 37.36 30.28 17.98
CA LEU A 192 38.37 29.34 17.48
C LEU A 192 38.09 27.90 17.91
N MET A 193 37.64 27.68 19.15
CA MET A 193 37.26 26.35 19.62
C MET A 193 36.04 25.80 18.86
N ASP A 194 35.04 26.63 18.60
CA ASP A 194 33.85 26.21 17.87
C ASP A 194 34.15 25.92 16.39
N LYS A 195 34.96 26.76 15.72
CA LYS A 195 35.47 26.46 14.37
C LYS A 195 36.32 25.20 14.31
N THR A 196 37.12 24.94 15.36
CA THR A 196 37.91 23.71 15.44
C THR A 196 36.99 22.49 15.52
N ARG A 197 35.93 22.56 16.33
CA ARG A 197 34.91 21.50 16.40
C ARG A 197 34.21 21.30 15.06
N GLU A 198 33.80 22.39 14.40
CA GLU A 198 33.15 22.33 13.09
C GLU A 198 34.05 21.65 12.05
N ASN A 199 35.34 22.02 12.00
CA ASN A 199 36.30 21.38 11.12
C ASN A 199 36.49 19.89 11.42
N THR A 200 36.51 19.49 12.70
CA THR A 200 36.59 18.06 13.05
C THR A 200 35.37 17.27 12.57
N LEU A 201 34.17 17.88 12.64
CA LEU A 201 32.94 17.26 12.12
C LEU A 201 32.97 17.14 10.60
N TYR A 202 33.46 18.15 9.87
CA TYR A 202 33.62 18.04 8.41
C TYR A 202 34.62 16.96 8.01
N VAL A 203 35.74 16.84 8.71
CA VAL A 203 36.73 15.79 8.45
C VAL A 203 36.13 14.41 8.69
N GLU A 204 35.34 14.23 9.75
CA GLU A 204 34.65 12.97 10.01
C GLU A 204 33.61 12.66 8.92
N GLN A 205 32.82 13.64 8.49
CA GLN A 205 31.87 13.48 7.40
C GLN A 205 32.54 13.08 6.08
N ILE A 206 33.65 13.73 5.72
CA ILE A 206 34.43 13.37 4.52
C ILE A 206 34.94 11.93 4.63
N ALA A 207 35.51 11.55 5.78
CA ALA A 207 35.99 10.18 5.98
C ALA A 207 34.87 9.13 5.89
N THR A 208 33.65 9.46 6.36
CA THR A 208 32.49 8.56 6.19
C THR A 208 32.01 8.49 4.73
N ALA A 209 32.04 9.61 4.00
CA ALA A 209 31.68 9.67 2.60
C ALA A 209 32.65 8.85 1.74
N ASP A 210 33.96 8.95 1.99
CA ASP A 210 34.99 8.19 1.28
C ASP A 210 34.81 6.67 1.47
N LYS A 211 34.52 6.23 2.70
CA LYS A 211 34.18 4.82 2.97
C LYS A 211 32.96 4.37 2.18
N ARG A 212 31.95 5.22 2.06
CA ARG A 212 30.72 4.88 1.32
C ARG A 212 30.96 4.83 -0.19
N ILE A 213 31.78 5.74 -0.74
CA ILE A 213 32.19 5.72 -2.14
C ILE A 213 32.94 4.43 -2.45
N ALA A 214 33.92 4.05 -1.62
CA ALA A 214 34.69 2.82 -1.82
C ALA A 214 33.80 1.55 -1.80
N LEU A 215 32.76 1.52 -0.96
CA LEU A 215 31.78 0.42 -0.96
C LEU A 215 30.96 0.40 -2.24
N LEU A 216 30.44 1.56 -2.68
CA LEU A 216 29.67 1.66 -3.92
C LEU A 216 30.48 1.28 -5.15
N GLU A 217 31.76 1.66 -5.22
CA GLU A 217 32.66 1.27 -6.30
C GLU A 217 32.87 -0.25 -6.35
N ARG A 218 33.01 -0.89 -5.18
CA ARG A 218 33.13 -2.35 -5.08
C ARG A 218 31.85 -3.06 -5.55
N ASP A 219 30.68 -2.54 -5.16
CA ASP A 219 29.39 -3.09 -5.58
C ASP A 219 29.14 -2.90 -7.08
N LEU A 220 29.53 -1.75 -7.64
CA LEU A 220 29.46 -1.54 -9.09
C LEU A 220 30.36 -2.51 -9.85
N ALA A 221 31.56 -2.79 -9.35
CA ALA A 221 32.47 -3.75 -9.97
C ALA A 221 31.89 -5.18 -9.95
N SER A 222 31.28 -5.62 -8.83
CA SER A 222 30.66 -6.95 -8.74
C SER A 222 29.46 -7.08 -9.68
N ILE A 223 28.59 -6.06 -9.73
CA ILE A 223 27.43 -6.02 -10.64
C ILE A 223 27.88 -6.07 -12.11
N GLN A 224 28.96 -5.38 -12.47
CA GLN A 224 29.48 -5.41 -13.84
C GLN A 224 29.98 -6.80 -14.23
N VAL A 225 30.67 -7.50 -13.34
CA VAL A 225 31.13 -8.88 -13.57
C VAL A 225 29.94 -9.81 -13.76
N GLU A 226 28.93 -9.73 -12.88
CA GLU A 226 27.71 -10.53 -13.00
C GLU A 226 26.95 -10.26 -14.31
N ARG A 227 26.85 -8.99 -14.71
CA ARG A 227 26.24 -8.65 -16.00
C ARG A 227 26.99 -9.26 -17.19
N GLN A 228 28.32 -9.32 -17.12
CA GLN A 228 29.13 -9.95 -18.17
C GLN A 228 28.92 -11.47 -18.21
N THR A 229 28.81 -12.14 -17.06
CA THR A 229 28.55 -13.59 -17.03
C THR A 229 27.16 -13.91 -17.59
N LEU A 230 26.11 -13.19 -17.16
CA LEU A 230 24.77 -13.38 -17.70
C LEU A 230 24.70 -13.13 -19.20
N ASN A 231 25.36 -12.07 -19.69
CA ASN A 231 25.41 -11.81 -21.13
C ASN A 231 26.09 -12.95 -21.90
N ARG A 232 27.15 -13.53 -21.35
CA ARG A 232 27.83 -14.68 -21.97
C ARG A 232 26.93 -15.91 -22.00
N GLU A 233 26.18 -16.18 -20.94
CA GLU A 233 25.19 -17.27 -20.90
C GLU A 233 24.05 -17.05 -21.90
N LEU A 234 23.53 -15.83 -22.00
CA LEU A 234 22.51 -15.48 -22.99
C LEU A 234 23.00 -15.71 -24.42
N GLU A 235 24.24 -15.33 -24.75
CA GLU A 235 24.81 -15.59 -26.07
C GLU A 235 24.98 -17.09 -26.35
N LEU A 236 25.32 -17.91 -25.35
CA LEU A 236 25.36 -19.37 -25.49
C LEU A 236 23.97 -19.97 -25.75
N ILE A 237 22.94 -19.47 -25.06
CA ILE A 237 21.55 -19.92 -25.25
C ILE A 237 21.04 -19.51 -26.65
N LYS A 238 21.32 -18.28 -27.09
CA LYS A 238 21.00 -17.80 -28.43
C LYS A 238 21.70 -18.60 -29.53
N ALA A 239 22.96 -18.98 -29.31
CA ALA A 239 23.70 -19.80 -30.26
C ALA A 239 23.09 -21.20 -30.42
N ARG A 240 22.59 -21.80 -29.33
CA ARG A 240 21.91 -23.11 -29.37
C ARG A 240 20.53 -23.06 -30.01
N THR A 241 19.76 -21.99 -29.78
CA THR A 241 18.39 -21.85 -30.33
C THR A 241 18.35 -21.60 -31.84
N LYS A 242 19.44 -21.08 -32.43
CA LYS A 242 19.52 -20.81 -33.88
C LYS A 242 19.97 -22.00 -34.73
N GLN A 243 20.37 -23.13 -34.14
CA GLN A 243 20.76 -24.30 -34.92
C GLN A 243 19.52 -25.04 -35.45
N PRO A 244 19.44 -25.34 -36.75
CA PRO A 244 18.31 -26.07 -37.32
C PRO A 244 18.27 -27.48 -36.75
N ALA A 245 17.14 -27.86 -36.17
CA ALA A 245 16.95 -29.22 -35.66
C ALA A 245 16.21 -30.07 -36.69
N GLU A 246 16.64 -31.31 -36.88
CA GLU A 246 15.98 -32.25 -37.81
C GLU A 246 14.64 -32.73 -37.24
N ILE A 247 13.57 -32.59 -38.03
CA ILE A 247 12.20 -32.85 -37.59
C ILE A 247 12.01 -34.33 -37.24
N GLU A 248 12.56 -35.23 -38.06
CA GLU A 248 12.47 -36.68 -37.85
C GLU A 248 13.18 -37.13 -36.56
N GLY A 249 14.41 -36.64 -36.33
CA GLY A 249 15.15 -36.92 -35.11
C GLY A 249 14.45 -36.41 -33.85
N MET A 250 13.73 -35.28 -33.95
CA MET A 250 12.95 -34.75 -32.84
C MET A 250 11.71 -35.59 -32.52
N LEU A 251 10.97 -36.04 -33.54
CA LEU A 251 9.79 -36.89 -33.36
C LEU A 251 10.17 -38.26 -32.77
N LEU A 252 11.24 -38.87 -33.29
CA LEU A 252 11.78 -40.13 -32.77
C LEU A 252 12.34 -39.97 -31.34
N GLY A 253 13.03 -38.86 -31.08
CA GLY A 253 13.56 -38.52 -29.76
C GLY A 253 12.46 -38.28 -28.72
N LEU A 254 11.36 -37.64 -29.12
CA LEU A 254 10.19 -37.44 -28.25
C LEU A 254 9.50 -38.77 -27.96
N GLY A 255 9.24 -39.59 -28.98
CA GLY A 255 8.63 -40.92 -28.80
C GLY A 255 9.42 -41.81 -27.85
N SER A 256 10.73 -41.93 -28.06
CA SER A 256 11.61 -42.75 -27.21
C SER A 256 11.69 -42.25 -25.75
N LYS A 257 11.71 -40.93 -25.53
CA LYS A 257 11.66 -40.34 -24.19
C LYS A 257 10.31 -40.55 -23.50
N LEU A 258 9.20 -40.42 -24.23
CA LEU A 258 7.86 -40.67 -23.70
C LEU A 258 7.68 -42.15 -23.31
N ASP A 259 8.18 -43.08 -24.12
CA ASP A 259 8.18 -44.50 -23.80
C ASP A 259 9.04 -44.81 -22.58
N ALA A 260 10.22 -44.18 -22.46
CA ALA A 260 11.08 -44.32 -21.29
C ALA A 260 10.39 -43.78 -20.03
N SER A 261 9.78 -42.59 -20.09
CA SER A 261 9.02 -42.01 -18.98
C SER A 261 7.82 -42.89 -18.60
N ARG A 262 7.09 -43.45 -19.57
CA ARG A 262 5.99 -44.38 -19.31
C ARG A 262 6.45 -45.64 -18.57
N LYS A 263 7.53 -46.27 -19.04
CA LYS A 263 8.13 -47.44 -18.37
C LYS A 263 8.62 -47.11 -16.98
N GLN A 264 9.19 -45.93 -16.77
CA GLN A 264 9.66 -45.49 -15.47
C GLN A 264 8.50 -45.26 -14.49
N MET A 265 7.40 -44.62 -14.90
CA MET A 265 6.23 -44.44 -14.06
C MET A 265 5.57 -45.78 -13.71
N GLN A 266 5.52 -46.72 -14.66
CA GLN A 266 5.05 -48.10 -14.40
C GLN A 266 5.94 -48.82 -13.39
N LYS A 267 7.27 -48.69 -13.52
CA LYS A 267 8.23 -49.28 -12.57
C LYS A 267 8.10 -48.69 -11.17
N GLN A 268 7.75 -47.42 -11.06
CA GLN A 268 7.54 -46.71 -9.79
C GLN A 268 6.11 -46.87 -9.25
N GLN A 269 5.24 -47.64 -9.93
CA GLN A 269 3.83 -47.84 -9.56
C GLN A 269 3.09 -46.51 -9.30
N LEU A 270 3.41 -45.47 -10.07
CA LEU A 270 2.71 -44.19 -9.95
C LEU A 270 1.28 -44.37 -10.47
N PRO A 271 0.24 -43.86 -9.77
CA PRO A 271 -1.14 -44.05 -10.17
C PRO A 271 -1.53 -43.19 -11.38
N TYR A 272 -0.57 -42.64 -12.12
CA TYR A 272 -0.81 -41.73 -13.24
C TYR A 272 -0.25 -42.30 -14.54
N ARG A 273 -0.99 -42.13 -15.63
CA ARG A 273 -0.50 -42.35 -16.99
C ARG A 273 -0.47 -41.06 -17.78
N ILE A 274 0.48 -40.95 -18.70
CA ILE A 274 0.47 -39.87 -19.69
C ILE A 274 -0.65 -40.16 -20.70
N GLY A 275 -1.58 -39.22 -20.81
CA GLY A 275 -2.69 -39.21 -21.77
C GLY A 275 -2.30 -38.52 -23.07
N ASN A 276 -3.18 -37.66 -23.59
CA ASN A 276 -2.93 -36.95 -24.83
C ASN A 276 -1.80 -35.93 -24.66
N ILE A 277 -0.94 -35.86 -25.67
CA ILE A 277 0.17 -34.91 -25.73
C ILE A 277 -0.06 -34.04 -26.96
N LYS A 278 -0.18 -32.74 -26.74
CA LYS A 278 -0.25 -31.75 -27.81
C LYS A 278 1.02 -30.91 -27.78
N VAL A 279 1.67 -30.81 -28.94
CA VAL A 279 2.90 -30.04 -29.11
C VAL A 279 2.66 -29.02 -30.22
N ASP A 280 2.65 -27.75 -29.84
CA ASP A 280 2.54 -26.63 -30.77
C ASP A 280 3.92 -25.98 -30.92
N LEU A 281 4.57 -26.22 -32.08
CA LEU A 281 5.92 -25.76 -32.39
C LEU A 281 5.87 -24.58 -33.37
N HIS A 282 6.56 -23.49 -33.06
CA HIS A 282 6.69 -22.33 -33.93
C HIS A 282 8.14 -22.19 -34.40
N GLY A 283 8.34 -22.13 -35.72
CA GLY A 283 9.66 -21.93 -36.32
C GLY A 283 9.62 -21.86 -37.84
N ALA A 284 10.76 -21.50 -38.42
CA ALA A 284 10.94 -21.42 -39.87
C ALA A 284 11.56 -22.72 -40.40
N LEU A 285 10.96 -23.28 -41.45
CA LEU A 285 11.52 -24.44 -42.15
C LEU A 285 12.78 -24.03 -42.92
N THR A 286 13.83 -24.86 -42.86
CA THR A 286 15.03 -24.65 -43.70
C THR A 286 14.72 -24.88 -45.17
N ALA A 287 15.54 -24.33 -46.06
CA ALA A 287 15.34 -24.43 -47.52
C ALA A 287 15.26 -25.89 -48.02
N ASP A 288 15.92 -26.82 -47.32
CA ASP A 288 15.94 -28.25 -47.65
C ASP A 288 14.68 -29.00 -47.18
N GLY A 289 13.78 -28.34 -46.45
CA GLY A 289 12.50 -28.89 -45.98
C GLY A 289 12.60 -29.93 -44.86
N LYS A 290 13.81 -30.24 -44.38
CA LYS A 290 14.07 -31.34 -43.42
C LYS A 290 14.27 -30.88 -41.97
N SER A 291 14.58 -29.60 -41.78
CA SER A 291 14.93 -29.06 -40.46
C SER A 291 14.12 -27.81 -40.17
N LEU A 292 13.88 -27.57 -38.89
CA LEU A 292 13.15 -26.39 -38.42
C LEU A 292 14.05 -25.55 -37.52
N VAL A 293 14.08 -24.25 -37.75
CA VAL A 293 14.72 -23.26 -36.88
C VAL A 293 13.63 -22.71 -35.96
N PHE A 294 13.71 -23.03 -34.67
CA PHE A 294 12.71 -22.61 -33.70
C PHE A 294 12.82 -21.12 -33.39
N GLY A 295 11.65 -20.45 -33.34
CA GLY A 295 11.54 -19.11 -32.77
C GLY A 295 11.31 -19.19 -31.25
N GLU A 296 11.17 -18.02 -30.61
CA GLU A 296 10.70 -17.97 -29.22
C GLU A 296 9.21 -18.33 -29.17
N GLY A 297 8.85 -19.36 -28.39
CA GLY A 297 7.44 -19.71 -28.09
C GLY A 297 6.94 -21.05 -28.64
N GLY A 298 7.34 -22.16 -28.04
CA GLY A 298 6.68 -23.46 -28.20
C GLY A 298 5.84 -23.80 -26.96
N VAL A 299 4.65 -24.37 -27.16
CA VAL A 299 3.79 -24.82 -26.06
C VAL A 299 3.68 -26.34 -26.10
N ILE A 300 3.97 -26.99 -24.97
CA ILE A 300 3.76 -28.43 -24.77
C ILE A 300 2.68 -28.57 -23.71
N SER A 301 1.59 -29.24 -24.06
CA SER A 301 0.53 -29.60 -23.12
C SER A 301 0.45 -31.11 -23.01
N THR A 302 0.56 -31.62 -21.78
CA THR A 302 0.43 -33.05 -21.49
C THR A 302 -0.70 -33.26 -20.52
N GLU A 303 -1.61 -34.17 -20.86
CA GLU A 303 -2.65 -34.63 -19.95
C GLU A 303 -2.09 -35.76 -19.07
N LEU A 304 -2.25 -35.67 -17.76
CA LEU A 304 -1.88 -36.73 -16.82
C LEU A 304 -3.17 -37.32 -16.24
N ILE A 305 -3.42 -38.59 -16.55
CA ILE A 305 -4.65 -39.29 -16.18
C ILE A 305 -4.34 -40.14 -14.95
N ASN A 306 -5.01 -39.84 -13.83
CA ASN A 306 -4.93 -40.67 -12.62
C ASN A 306 -5.82 -41.91 -12.80
N GLU A 307 -5.24 -43.10 -12.60
CA GLU A 307 -5.93 -44.39 -12.63
C GLU A 307 -6.66 -44.70 -11.30
N GLU A 308 -6.33 -44.02 -10.18
CA GLU A 308 -7.07 -44.15 -8.91
C GLU A 308 -8.40 -43.40 -8.89
N THR A 309 -8.63 -42.46 -9.82
CA THR A 309 -9.90 -41.72 -9.89
C THR A 309 -10.95 -42.42 -10.76
N ALA A 310 -11.24 -43.67 -10.44
CA ALA A 310 -12.60 -44.19 -10.54
C ALA A 310 -13.24 -44.11 -9.14
N GLY A 311 -13.46 -42.88 -8.66
CA GLY A 311 -14.33 -42.60 -7.52
C GLY A 311 -13.64 -42.17 -6.22
N GLU A 312 -13.43 -40.85 -6.07
CA GLU A 312 -13.74 -40.18 -4.80
C GLU A 312 -13.96 -38.68 -5.07
N GLU A 313 -15.20 -38.32 -5.38
CA GLU A 313 -15.65 -36.94 -5.28
C GLU A 313 -15.52 -36.51 -3.82
N VAL A 314 -14.77 -35.45 -3.52
CA VAL A 314 -14.80 -34.82 -2.20
C VAL A 314 -16.22 -34.31 -1.97
N LYS A 315 -17.00 -35.09 -1.22
CA LYS A 315 -18.40 -34.78 -0.92
C LYS A 315 -18.46 -33.84 0.28
N VAL A 316 -19.05 -32.68 0.04
CA VAL A 316 -19.34 -31.66 1.02
C VAL A 316 -20.77 -31.87 1.55
N PRO A 317 -21.00 -31.83 2.88
CA PRO A 317 -22.35 -31.89 3.44
C PRO A 317 -23.14 -30.62 3.09
N VAL A 318 -24.39 -30.79 2.68
CA VAL A 318 -25.30 -29.71 2.35
C VAL A 318 -25.88 -29.11 3.64
N PRO A 319 -25.63 -27.82 3.93
CA PRO A 319 -26.15 -27.16 5.13
C PRO A 319 -27.67 -26.94 5.05
N ALA A 320 -28.32 -26.79 6.21
CA ALA A 320 -29.72 -26.41 6.31
C ALA A 320 -29.87 -24.90 6.08
N ILE A 321 -30.67 -24.52 5.07
CA ILE A 321 -30.87 -23.12 4.67
C ILE A 321 -32.36 -22.72 4.64
N GLN A 322 -33.26 -23.61 5.09
CA GLN A 322 -34.68 -23.30 5.25
C GLN A 322 -34.88 -22.13 6.23
N GLY A 323 -35.80 -21.21 5.91
CA GLY A 323 -36.07 -20.00 6.69
C GLY A 323 -35.05 -18.87 6.50
N LEU A 324 -33.94 -19.11 5.78
CA LEU A 324 -32.98 -18.05 5.46
C LEU A 324 -33.45 -17.20 4.29
N THR A 325 -33.06 -15.93 4.28
CA THR A 325 -33.19 -15.06 3.10
C THR A 325 -32.22 -15.51 2.01
N GLU A 326 -32.47 -15.14 0.75
CA GLU A 326 -31.61 -15.53 -0.38
C GLU A 326 -30.14 -15.18 -0.14
N SER A 327 -29.87 -13.97 0.34
CA SER A 327 -28.51 -13.51 0.64
C SER A 327 -27.82 -14.35 1.73
N ALA A 328 -28.56 -14.78 2.76
CA ALA A 328 -28.04 -15.60 3.84
C ALA A 328 -27.80 -17.05 3.37
N ALA A 329 -28.75 -17.65 2.65
CA ALA A 329 -28.61 -18.99 2.07
C ALA A 329 -27.39 -19.07 1.12
N ARG A 330 -27.18 -18.03 0.30
CA ARG A 330 -26.04 -17.93 -0.62
C ARG A 330 -24.70 -17.88 0.10
N ARG A 331 -24.61 -17.19 1.24
CA ARG A 331 -23.39 -17.12 2.06
C ARG A 331 -23.06 -18.49 2.67
N VAL A 332 -24.06 -19.17 3.21
CA VAL A 332 -23.92 -20.49 3.86
C VAL A 332 -23.51 -21.58 2.85
N LEU A 333 -24.06 -21.57 1.63
CA LEU A 333 -23.66 -22.54 0.59
C LEU A 333 -22.24 -22.27 0.07
N ARG A 334 -21.84 -21.00 -0.10
CA ARG A 334 -20.49 -20.66 -0.55
C ARG A 334 -19.41 -21.00 0.48
N SER A 335 -19.69 -20.88 1.79
CA SER A 335 -18.69 -21.22 2.83
C SER A 335 -18.32 -22.70 2.84
N VAL A 336 -19.15 -23.55 2.24
CA VAL A 336 -18.88 -24.99 2.09
C VAL A 336 -18.48 -25.36 0.65
N GLY A 337 -18.34 -24.40 -0.26
CA GLY A 337 -17.94 -24.65 -1.65
C GLY A 337 -19.06 -25.14 -2.57
N LEU A 338 -20.33 -24.94 -2.20
CA LEU A 338 -21.50 -25.26 -3.02
C LEU A 338 -22.06 -24.01 -3.71
N ARG A 339 -22.71 -24.21 -4.86
CA ARG A 339 -23.40 -23.15 -5.62
C ARG A 339 -24.90 -23.19 -5.35
N MET A 340 -25.57 -22.05 -5.54
CA MET A 340 -27.01 -21.92 -5.30
C MET A 340 -27.77 -21.66 -6.61
N SER A 341 -28.74 -22.52 -6.91
CA SER A 341 -29.80 -22.28 -7.90
C SER A 341 -31.04 -21.75 -7.20
N VAL A 342 -31.76 -20.84 -7.85
CA VAL A 342 -32.90 -20.14 -7.25
C VAL A 342 -34.17 -20.50 -8.01
N ALA A 343 -35.20 -20.90 -7.27
CA ALA A 343 -36.56 -21.06 -7.75
C ALA A 343 -37.51 -20.30 -6.84
N HIS A 344 -38.64 -19.84 -7.38
CA HIS A 344 -39.63 -19.05 -6.66
C HIS A 344 -40.97 -19.77 -6.67
N GLN A 345 -41.70 -19.72 -5.55
CA GLN A 345 -43.01 -20.33 -5.43
C GLN A 345 -43.96 -19.42 -4.66
N GLN A 346 -45.17 -19.25 -5.20
CA GLN A 346 -46.22 -18.50 -4.56
C GLN A 346 -46.67 -19.17 -3.24
N LEU A 347 -46.62 -18.43 -2.14
CA LEU A 347 -47.08 -18.89 -0.83
C LEU A 347 -48.60 -18.83 -0.71
N LYS A 348 -49.22 -19.87 -0.16
CA LYS A 348 -50.59 -19.79 0.36
C LYS A 348 -50.60 -19.04 1.70
N PRO A 349 -51.73 -18.44 2.11
CA PRO A 349 -51.85 -17.80 3.42
C PRO A 349 -51.44 -18.75 4.55
N GLY A 350 -50.45 -18.34 5.35
CA GLY A 350 -49.91 -19.14 6.47
C GLY A 350 -48.84 -20.17 6.13
N GLN A 351 -48.38 -20.27 4.88
CA GLN A 351 -47.43 -21.32 4.44
C GLN A 351 -45.94 -20.96 4.61
N GLY A 352 -45.61 -19.73 5.00
CA GLY A 352 -44.23 -19.30 5.17
C GLY A 352 -44.10 -17.78 5.17
N VAL A 353 -42.87 -17.29 5.28
CA VAL A 353 -42.55 -15.86 5.19
C VAL A 353 -42.07 -15.55 3.76
N PRO A 354 -42.67 -14.57 3.06
CA PRO A 354 -42.17 -14.10 1.77
C PRO A 354 -40.68 -13.71 1.83
N GLY A 355 -39.90 -14.09 0.81
CA GLY A 355 -38.47 -13.83 0.70
C GLY A 355 -37.57 -14.81 1.48
N GLN A 356 -38.14 -15.83 2.12
CA GLN A 356 -37.38 -16.89 2.80
C GLN A 356 -37.42 -18.22 2.04
N ALA A 357 -36.37 -19.01 2.21
CA ALA A 357 -36.27 -20.35 1.63
C ALA A 357 -37.30 -21.29 2.29
N ILE A 358 -38.23 -21.79 1.50
CA ILE A 358 -39.24 -22.77 1.92
C ILE A 358 -38.86 -24.20 1.54
N GLY A 359 -37.89 -24.36 0.63
CA GLY A 359 -37.43 -25.65 0.16
C GLY A 359 -35.97 -25.61 -0.27
N GLN A 360 -35.30 -26.75 -0.14
CA GLN A 360 -33.97 -26.97 -0.71
C GLN A 360 -33.88 -28.39 -1.28
N HIS A 361 -33.11 -28.57 -2.34
CA HIS A 361 -32.79 -29.86 -2.90
C HIS A 361 -31.32 -29.89 -3.35
N PRO A 362 -30.50 -30.85 -2.86
CA PRO A 362 -30.80 -31.90 -1.88
C PRO A 362 -31.16 -31.39 -0.47
N ALA A 363 -31.77 -32.26 0.33
CA ALA A 363 -32.12 -31.97 1.72
C ALA A 363 -30.85 -31.73 2.58
N ALA A 364 -31.03 -31.03 3.69
CA ALA A 364 -29.95 -30.78 4.64
C ALA A 364 -29.32 -32.10 5.12
N GLY A 365 -27.99 -32.12 5.24
CA GLY A 365 -27.22 -33.32 5.58
C GLY A 365 -26.94 -34.25 4.39
N GLY A 366 -27.49 -33.97 3.20
CA GLY A 366 -27.08 -34.63 1.95
C GLY A 366 -25.61 -34.35 1.64
N ALA A 367 -24.98 -35.18 0.82
CA ALA A 367 -23.57 -35.04 0.47
C ALA A 367 -23.44 -34.79 -1.05
N LEU A 368 -22.85 -33.65 -1.42
CA LEU A 368 -22.67 -33.25 -2.82
C LEU A 368 -21.19 -33.06 -3.14
N PRO A 369 -20.75 -33.35 -4.37
CA PRO A 369 -19.41 -33.00 -4.81
C PRO A 369 -19.14 -31.50 -4.63
N HIS A 370 -17.90 -31.16 -4.31
CA HIS A 370 -17.49 -29.76 -4.24
C HIS A 370 -17.79 -29.03 -5.56
N GLY A 371 -18.41 -27.85 -5.48
CA GLY A 371 -18.80 -27.05 -6.64
C GLY A 371 -20.14 -27.41 -7.27
N SER A 372 -20.83 -28.45 -6.79
CA SER A 372 -22.20 -28.80 -7.21
C SER A 372 -23.23 -27.76 -6.77
N GLU A 373 -24.40 -27.80 -7.40
CA GLU A 373 -25.48 -26.83 -7.23
C GLU A 373 -26.59 -27.36 -6.32
N VAL A 374 -27.04 -26.52 -5.38
CA VAL A 374 -28.20 -26.77 -4.53
C VAL A 374 -29.34 -25.88 -5.01
N MET A 375 -30.47 -26.47 -5.37
CA MET A 375 -31.67 -25.74 -5.74
C MET A 375 -32.40 -25.29 -4.49
N VAL A 376 -32.73 -24.00 -4.40
CA VAL A 376 -33.40 -23.39 -3.26
C VAL A 376 -34.68 -22.72 -3.74
N VAL A 377 -35.78 -23.08 -3.11
CA VAL A 377 -37.11 -22.53 -3.42
C VAL A 377 -37.43 -21.44 -2.41
N PHE A 378 -37.62 -20.21 -2.87
CA PHE A 378 -38.04 -19.07 -2.05
C PHE A 378 -39.53 -18.83 -2.18
N GLY A 379 -40.17 -18.55 -1.03
CA GLY A 379 -41.57 -18.20 -0.99
C GLY A 379 -41.80 -16.77 -1.45
N GLU A 380 -42.70 -16.55 -2.39
CA GLU A 380 -43.16 -15.22 -2.77
C GLU A 380 -44.53 -14.94 -2.13
N GLY A 381 -44.72 -13.71 -1.65
CA GLY A 381 -46.01 -13.25 -1.18
C GLY A 381 -46.95 -13.09 -2.37
N SER A 382 -48.21 -13.52 -2.23
CA SER A 382 -49.22 -13.24 -3.25
C SER A 382 -49.35 -11.73 -3.31
N GLY A 383 -48.87 -11.12 -4.39
CA GLY A 383 -48.99 -9.70 -4.59
C GLY A 383 -50.46 -9.31 -4.64
N ASP A 384 -50.99 -8.78 -3.55
CA ASP A 384 -52.00 -7.74 -3.67
C ASP A 384 -51.26 -6.52 -4.20
N SER A 385 -51.38 -6.31 -5.50
CA SER A 385 -51.10 -5.04 -6.13
C SER A 385 -52.07 -4.01 -5.57
N VAL A 386 -51.62 -3.11 -4.71
CA VAL A 386 -52.27 -1.82 -4.43
C VAL A 386 -51.23 -0.72 -4.32
#